data_AF-A0A9E5KZW6-F1
#
_entry.id   AF-A0A9E5KZW6-F1
#
_cell.length_a   1.000
_cell.length_b   1.000
_cell.length_c   1.000
_cell.angle_alpha   90.00
_cell.angle_beta   90.00
_cell.angle_gamma   90.00
#
_symmetry.space_group_name_H-M   'P 1'
#
loop_
_entity.id
_entity.type
_entity.pdbx_description
1 polymer ?
#
loop_
_entity_poly.entity_id
_entity_poly.type
_entity_poly.pdbx_seq_one_letter_code
_entity_poly.pdbx_strand_id
1 'polypeptide(L)'
;MENVKKLLVHPQFLKYMALNGKAEQNRKFCKHDFSHLFDVARVAYCMSLERNLGIPKETIYLTALLHDIAKWKQYETGVDHAMEGATMAREILQD
;
A
#
# COMPACT_ATOMS: atom_id res chain seq x y z
N MET A 1 -12.80 -9.18 -3.77
CA MET A 1 -12.36 -8.63 -2.46
C MET A 1 -11.62 -9.67 -1.62
N GLU A 2 -11.51 -10.92 -2.09
CA GLU A 2 -10.88 -11.99 -1.33
C GLU A 2 -9.37 -11.84 -1.26
N ASN A 3 -8.73 -11.36 -2.34
CA ASN A 3 -7.29 -11.13 -2.36
C ASN A 3 -6.90 -9.97 -1.44
N VAL A 4 -7.76 -8.97 -1.28
CA VAL A 4 -7.57 -7.91 -0.29
C VAL A 4 -7.57 -8.48 1.13
N LYS A 5 -8.50 -9.38 1.47
CA LYS A 5 -8.51 -10.02 2.79
C LYS A 5 -7.25 -10.85 3.02
N LYS A 6 -6.81 -11.63 2.02
CA LYS A 6 -5.56 -12.39 2.07
C LYS A 6 -4.36 -11.47 2.31
N LEU A 7 -4.27 -10.37 1.58
CA LEU A 7 -3.21 -9.37 1.74
C LEU A 7 -3.16 -8.81 3.16
N LEU A 8 -4.32 -8.47 3.75
CA LEU A 8 -4.40 -7.87 5.09
C LEU A 8 -3.89 -8.78 6.21
N VAL A 9 -3.81 -10.09 5.98
CA VAL A 9 -3.24 -11.06 6.92
C VAL A 9 -1.89 -11.61 6.45
N HIS A 10 -1.39 -11.14 5.31
CA HIS A 10 -0.15 -11.64 4.72
C HIS A 10 1.06 -11.23 5.59
N PRO A 11 1.90 -12.17 6.06
CA PRO A 11 2.99 -11.89 6.99
C PRO A 11 3.96 -10.82 6.50
N GLN A 12 4.38 -10.90 5.23
CA GLN A 12 5.32 -9.93 4.65
C GLN A 12 4.72 -8.52 4.53
N PHE A 13 3.44 -8.41 4.17
CA PHE A 13 2.76 -7.13 4.11
C PHE A 13 2.68 -6.48 5.51
N LEU A 14 2.27 -7.26 6.52
CA LEU A 14 2.23 -6.79 7.91
C LEU A 14 3.61 -6.37 8.42
N LYS A 15 4.67 -7.12 8.06
CA LYS A 15 6.05 -6.75 8.36
C LYS A 15 6.43 -5.40 7.75
N TYR A 16 6.13 -5.17 6.48
CA TYR A 16 6.42 -3.90 5.81
C TYR A 16 5.63 -2.72 6.41
N MET A 17 4.37 -2.94 6.78
CA MET A 17 3.58 -1.94 7.50
C MET A 17 4.16 -1.60 8.88
N ALA A 18 4.68 -2.60 9.61
CA ALA A 18 5.36 -2.37 10.88
C ALA A 18 6.67 -1.59 10.70
N LEU A 19 7.44 -1.86 9.64
CA LEU A 19 8.65 -1.11 9.31
C LEU A 19 8.34 0.36 8.97
N ASN A 20 7.29 0.61 8.17
CA ASN A 20 6.78 1.97 7.93
C ASN A 20 6.42 2.66 9.25
N GLY A 21 5.62 2.00 10.09
CA GLY A 21 5.19 2.55 11.39
C GLY A 21 6.37 2.89 12.31
N LYS A 22 7.41 2.05 12.33
CA LYS A 22 8.64 2.30 13.10
C LYS A 22 9.42 3.50 12.55
N ALA A 23 9.61 3.57 11.24
CA ALA A 23 10.31 4.70 10.61
C ALA A 23 9.56 6.03 10.81
N GLU A 24 8.24 5.98 10.96
CA GLU A 24 7.36 7.15 11.12
C GLU A 24 6.90 7.37 12.55
N GLN A 25 7.53 6.75 13.55
CA GLN A 25 7.12 6.86 14.95
C GLN A 25 7.03 8.31 15.45
N ASN A 26 7.93 9.18 14.98
CA ASN A 26 8.00 10.60 15.35
C ASN A 26 7.26 11.54 14.38
N ARG A 27 6.64 11.00 13.32
CA ARG A 27 5.91 11.78 12.33
C ARG A 27 4.54 12.16 12.89
N LYS A 28 4.25 13.46 13.02
CA LYS A 28 2.99 13.94 13.61
C LYS A 28 1.79 13.78 12.68
N PHE A 29 1.97 13.96 11.37
CA PHE A 29 0.89 13.95 10.37
C PHE A 29 1.29 13.15 9.13
N CYS A 30 0.28 12.63 8.42
CA CYS A 30 0.44 11.92 7.14
C CYS A 30 1.32 10.66 7.25
N LYS A 31 1.08 9.82 8.26
CA LYS A 31 1.73 8.50 8.34
C LYS A 31 1.18 7.59 7.22
N HIS A 32 2.02 6.68 6.75
CA HIS A 32 1.65 5.66 5.77
C HIS A 32 1.13 4.41 6.48
N ASP A 33 0.09 4.60 7.30
CA ASP A 33 -0.59 3.54 8.03
C ASP A 33 -1.82 3.03 7.26
N PHE A 34 -2.55 2.08 7.85
CA PHE A 34 -3.75 1.52 7.24
C PHE A 34 -4.80 2.59 6.89
N SER A 35 -4.95 3.65 7.69
CA SER A 35 -5.93 4.70 7.39
C SER A 35 -5.58 5.38 6.07
N HIS A 36 -4.32 5.82 5.93
CA HIS A 36 -3.82 6.42 4.70
C HIS A 36 -4.05 5.51 3.49
N LEU A 37 -3.66 4.24 3.58
CA LEU A 37 -3.79 3.30 2.45
C LEU A 37 -5.25 3.08 2.04
N PHE A 38 -6.17 2.93 3.01
CA PHE A 38 -7.58 2.74 2.70
C PHE A 38 -8.26 4.00 2.19
N ASP A 39 -7.84 5.18 2.65
CA ASP A 39 -8.36 6.45 2.14
C ASP A 39 -7.92 6.68 0.70
N VAL A 40 -6.66 6.37 0.36
CA VAL A 40 -6.17 6.33 -1.03
C VAL A 40 -7.00 5.36 -1.87
N ALA A 41 -7.27 4.15 -1.37
CA ALA A 41 -8.09 3.16 -2.09
C ALA A 41 -9.52 3.67 -2.37
N ARG A 42 -10.14 4.32 -1.39
CA ARG A 42 -11.50 4.88 -1.51
C ARG A 42 -11.54 6.02 -2.51
N VAL A 43 -10.61 6.97 -2.42
CA VAL A 43 -10.52 8.10 -3.37
C VAL A 43 -10.29 7.58 -4.78
N ALA A 44 -9.34 6.65 -4.97
CA ALA A 44 -9.08 6.06 -6.28
C ALA A 44 -10.30 5.30 -6.84
N TYR A 45 -11.07 4.63 -5.98
CA TYR A 45 -12.30 3.95 -6.40
C TYR A 45 -13.39 4.95 -6.80
N CYS A 46 -13.60 6.03 -6.04
CA CYS A 46 -14.51 7.11 -6.42
C CYS A 46 -14.11 7.70 -7.78
N MET A 47 -12.83 8.00 -7.99
CA MET A 47 -12.33 8.52 -9.27
C MET A 47 -12.58 7.54 -10.43
N SER A 48 -12.42 6.23 -10.19
CA SER A 48 -12.69 5.21 -11.21
C SER A 48 -14.18 5.16 -11.58
N LEU A 49 -15.07 5.34 -10.61
CA LEU A 49 -16.51 5.38 -10.84
C LEU A 49 -16.92 6.66 -11.57
N GLU A 50 -16.48 7.83 -11.10
CA GLU A 50 -16.80 9.14 -11.67
C GLU A 50 -16.34 9.27 -13.13
N ARG A 51 -15.21 8.66 -13.47
CA ARG A 51 -14.63 8.69 -14.82
C ARG A 51 -15.01 7.49 -15.68
N ASN A 52 -15.89 6.60 -15.20
CA ASN A 52 -16.29 5.38 -15.90
C ASN A 52 -15.12 4.52 -16.41
N LEU A 53 -14.05 4.38 -15.61
CA LEU A 53 -12.83 3.68 -16.05
C LEU A 53 -12.98 2.16 -16.09
N GLY A 54 -14.03 1.60 -15.46
CA GLY A 54 -14.28 0.16 -15.44
C GLY A 54 -13.22 -0.67 -14.69
N ILE A 55 -12.34 -0.04 -13.91
CA ILE A 55 -11.29 -0.75 -13.18
C ILE A 55 -11.92 -1.54 -12.03
N PRO A 56 -11.60 -2.84 -11.87
CA PRO A 56 -12.13 -3.64 -10.77
C PRO A 56 -11.77 -3.04 -9.41
N LYS A 57 -12.75 -2.93 -8.52
CA LYS A 57 -12.57 -2.43 -7.14
C LYS A 57 -11.42 -3.12 -6.41
N GLU A 58 -11.34 -4.45 -6.53
CA GLU A 58 -10.29 -5.24 -5.88
C GLU A 58 -8.89 -4.90 -6.40
N THR A 59 -8.72 -4.64 -7.69
CA THR A 59 -7.45 -4.16 -8.27
C THR A 59 -7.05 -2.82 -7.66
N ILE A 60 -7.98 -1.86 -7.58
CA ILE A 60 -7.71 -0.55 -6.97
C ILE A 60 -7.28 -0.69 -5.51
N TYR A 61 -7.99 -1.50 -4.74
CA TYR A 61 -7.68 -1.70 -3.33
C TYR A 61 -6.33 -2.40 -3.13
N LEU A 62 -6.01 -3.43 -3.93
CA LEU A 62 -4.70 -4.09 -3.87
C LEU A 62 -3.57 -3.11 -4.21
N THR A 63 -3.71 -2.35 -5.30
CA THR A 63 -2.72 -1.34 -5.70
C THR A 63 -2.52 -0.29 -4.61
N ALA A 64 -3.60 0.26 -4.06
CA ALA A 64 -3.54 1.27 -3.02
C ALA A 64 -2.94 0.73 -1.71
N LEU A 65 -3.25 -0.51 -1.31
CA LEU A 65 -2.63 -1.11 -0.12
C LEU A 65 -1.14 -1.38 -0.31
N LEU A 66 -0.70 -1.67 -1.53
CA LEU A 66 0.70 -2.01 -1.83
C LEU A 66 1.58 -0.80 -2.18
N HIS A 67 1.02 0.37 -2.54
CA HIS A 67 1.81 1.43 -3.17
C HIS A 67 2.94 2.02 -2.31
N ASP A 68 2.76 2.08 -0.98
CA ASP A 68 3.68 2.72 -0.04
C ASP A 68 4.40 1.72 0.88
N ILE A 69 4.35 0.42 0.59
CA ILE A 69 4.94 -0.64 1.45
C ILE A 69 6.46 -0.52 1.63
N ALA A 70 7.14 0.24 0.75
CA ALA A 70 8.59 0.44 0.78
C ALA A 70 9.01 1.82 1.33
N LYS A 71 8.11 2.61 1.93
CA LYS A 71 8.44 3.94 2.47
C LYS A 71 9.56 3.90 3.52
N TRP A 72 9.56 2.91 4.39
CA TRP A 72 10.63 2.71 5.38
C TRP A 72 12.02 2.60 4.73
N LYS A 73 12.10 1.93 3.58
CA LYS A 73 13.36 1.73 2.86
C LYS A 73 13.80 3.02 2.17
N GLN A 74 12.87 3.82 1.65
CA GLN A 74 13.17 5.17 1.16
C GLN A 74 13.78 6.04 2.27
N TYR A 75 13.25 5.99 3.49
CA TYR A 75 13.80 6.76 4.61
C TYR A 75 15.20 6.29 5.03
N GLU A 76 15.45 4.97 4.97
CA GLU A 76 16.72 4.39 5.40
C GLU A 76 17.83 4.53 4.37
N THR A 77 17.54 4.33 3.08
CA THR A 77 18.56 4.21 2.03
C THR A 77 18.42 5.21 0.89
N GLY A 78 17.36 6.03 0.88
CA GLY A 78 17.10 7.01 -0.17
C GLY A 78 16.59 6.41 -1.50
N VAL A 79 16.30 5.11 -1.55
CA VAL A 79 15.73 4.47 -2.75
C VAL A 79 14.35 5.03 -3.10
N ASP A 80 13.97 4.95 -4.38
CA ASP A 80 12.60 5.26 -4.77
C ASP A 80 11.64 4.17 -4.29
N HIS A 81 10.83 4.50 -3.28
CA HIS A 81 9.79 3.61 -2.74
C HIS A 81 8.80 3.11 -3.80
N ALA A 82 8.53 3.84 -4.89
CA ALA A 82 7.58 3.39 -5.90
C ALA A 82 8.15 2.21 -6.70
N MET A 83 9.39 2.35 -7.18
CA MET A 83 10.09 1.25 -7.87
C MET A 83 10.37 0.06 -6.95
N GLU A 84 10.84 0.34 -5.73
CA GLU A 84 11.15 -0.70 -4.74
C GLU A 84 9.87 -1.41 -4.27
N GLY A 85 8.82 -0.64 -3.99
CA GLY A 85 7.51 -1.13 -3.60
C GLY A 85 6.89 -2.04 -4.66
N ALA A 86 7.05 -1.71 -5.95
CA ALA A 86 6.61 -2.59 -7.04
C ALA A 86 7.32 -3.95 -7.04
N THR A 87 8.63 -3.97 -6.72
CA THR A 87 9.41 -5.20 -6.59
C THR A 87 8.93 -6.02 -5.38
N MET A 88 8.80 -5.39 -4.22
CA MET A 88 8.31 -6.04 -2.99
C MET A 88 6.86 -6.53 -3.11
N ALA A 89 6.00 -5.78 -3.79
CA ALA A 89 4.61 -6.15 -4.02
C ALA A 89 4.51 -7.40 -4.90
N ARG A 90 5.41 -7.57 -5.87
CA ARG A 90 5.44 -8.77 -6.71
C ARG A 90 5.65 -10.03 -5.88
N GLU A 91 6.56 -10.00 -4.90
CA GLU A 91 6.82 -11.13 -4.02
C GLU A 91 5.56 -11.53 -3.24
N ILE A 92 4.83 -10.54 -2.69
CA ILE A 92 3.57 -10.77 -1.96
C ILE A 92 2.47 -11.32 -2.87
N LEU A 93 2.40 -10.86 -4.12
CA LEU A 93 1.35 -11.27 -5.06
C LEU A 93 1.59 -12.65 -5.68
N GLN A 94 2.79 -13.22 -5.51
CA GLN A 94 3.18 -14.52 -6.04
C GLN A 94 3.11 -15.67 -5.02
N ASP A 95 2.88 -15.36 -3.74
CA ASP A 95 2.63 -16.31 -2.65
C ASP A 95 1.14 -16.75 -2.63
#